data_AF-A0A8H7AQ39-F1
#
_entry.id   AF-A0A8H7AQ39-F1
#
_cell.length_a   1.000
_cell.length_b   1.000
_cell.length_c   1.000
_cell.angle_alpha   90.00
_cell.angle_beta   90.00
_cell.angle_gamma   90.00
#
_symmetry.space_group_name_H-M   'P 1'
#
loop_
_entity.id
_entity.type
_entity.pdbx_description
1 polymer ?
#
loop_
_entity_poly.entity_id
_entity_poly.type
_entity_poly.pdbx_seq_one_letter_code
_entity_poly.pdbx_strand_id
1 'polypeptide(L)'
;MVSKSLIRLPSPSLCHQCQRLFPRQQQSHQFSSSSPAAADRFNTFAESLRRGGLVGQALSTPKSQEQSLREIQQQKQREEAQAKRERFNLLGGRHTSKALTEAKVVADAGMANRPSTAEAFGELHHLHVYATKHNTHVTLTRPNREPMLSLSTGNINFRKSHRGTFDAAYQLVTYSIAQMIEKGFVQKIQQLEIIMRGYGPGREAFQKVLLGMEGRLIKPKVYRVTDSTRLKFGGTRSPAVRRL
;
A
#
# COMPACT_ATOMS: atom_id res chain seq x y z
N MET A 1 -61.05 2.41 -45.07
CA MET A 1 -60.33 1.13 -45.20
C MET A 1 -59.10 1.14 -44.31
N VAL A 2 -59.20 0.40 -43.20
CA VAL A 2 -58.18 -0.27 -42.37
C VAL A 2 -56.99 0.55 -41.83
N SER A 3 -57.12 0.93 -40.56
CA SER A 3 -56.08 1.22 -39.58
C SER A 3 -55.21 -0.01 -39.27
N LYS A 4 -53.89 0.16 -39.12
CA LYS A 4 -52.99 -0.86 -38.51
C LYS A 4 -52.48 -0.35 -37.17
N SER A 5 -53.18 -0.73 -36.11
CA SER A 5 -52.75 -0.69 -34.72
C SER A 5 -51.73 -1.81 -34.47
N LEU A 6 -50.53 -1.43 -34.01
CA LEU A 6 -49.53 -2.37 -33.52
C LEU A 6 -49.89 -2.81 -32.10
N ILE A 7 -50.08 -4.12 -31.98
CA ILE A 7 -50.56 -4.84 -30.80
C ILE A 7 -49.49 -4.82 -29.70
N ARG A 8 -49.88 -4.29 -28.54
CA ARG A 8 -49.10 -4.31 -27.29
C ARG A 8 -49.32 -5.67 -26.63
N LEU A 9 -48.30 -6.52 -26.62
CA LEU A 9 -48.35 -7.82 -25.93
C LEU A 9 -48.34 -7.62 -24.40
N PRO A 10 -49.30 -8.18 -23.64
CA PRO A 10 -49.25 -8.19 -22.19
C PRO A 10 -48.35 -9.31 -21.68
N SER A 11 -47.43 -8.98 -20.77
CA SER A 11 -46.70 -9.95 -19.96
C SER A 11 -47.66 -10.65 -18.98
N PRO A 12 -47.68 -12.00 -18.88
CA PRO A 12 -48.56 -12.67 -17.94
C PRO A 12 -48.07 -12.49 -16.50
N SER A 13 -48.88 -11.79 -15.70
CA SER A 13 -48.84 -11.81 -14.24
C SER A 13 -49.13 -13.24 -13.77
N LEU A 14 -48.16 -13.89 -13.16
CA LEU A 14 -48.38 -15.17 -12.48
C LEU A 14 -49.27 -14.96 -11.26
N CYS A 15 -50.42 -15.61 -11.31
CA CYS A 15 -51.47 -15.66 -10.31
C CYS A 15 -51.04 -16.49 -9.08
N HIS A 16 -51.49 -16.07 -7.91
CA HIS A 16 -51.18 -16.63 -6.59
C HIS A 16 -51.85 -17.99 -6.29
N GLN A 17 -52.31 -18.72 -7.32
CA GLN A 17 -53.19 -19.89 -7.18
C GLN A 17 -52.59 -21.21 -7.72
N CYS A 18 -51.29 -21.29 -8.03
CA CYS A 18 -50.63 -22.50 -8.57
C CYS A 18 -49.49 -23.06 -7.68
N GLN A 19 -49.60 -22.95 -6.34
CA GLN A 19 -48.66 -23.60 -5.39
C GLN A 19 -49.23 -24.84 -4.70
N ARG A 20 -49.97 -25.71 -5.39
CA ARG A 20 -50.44 -26.97 -4.79
C ARG A 20 -50.42 -28.15 -5.76
N LEU A 21 -49.27 -28.47 -6.35
CA LEU A 21 -49.02 -29.81 -6.91
C LEU A 21 -47.52 -30.13 -6.86
N PHE A 22 -46.97 -30.28 -5.65
CA PHE A 22 -45.78 -31.10 -5.42
C PHE A 22 -45.91 -31.79 -4.05
N PRO A 23 -45.77 -33.12 -3.96
CA PRO A 23 -45.90 -33.83 -2.70
C PRO A 23 -44.72 -33.48 -1.77
N ARG A 24 -45.07 -32.98 -0.59
CA ARG A 24 -44.17 -32.70 0.52
C ARG A 24 -43.78 -34.02 1.16
N GLN A 25 -42.66 -34.60 0.74
CA GLN A 25 -42.10 -35.78 1.38
C GLN A 25 -41.57 -35.38 2.76
N GLN A 26 -42.36 -35.65 3.80
CA GLN A 26 -41.92 -35.60 5.18
C GLN A 26 -40.96 -36.77 5.41
N GLN A 27 -39.66 -36.48 5.51
CA GLN A 27 -38.73 -37.36 6.20
C GLN A 27 -38.30 -36.67 7.47
N SER A 28 -38.83 -37.17 8.58
CA SER A 28 -38.38 -36.87 9.93
C SER A 28 -36.97 -37.42 10.12
N HIS A 29 -35.96 -36.57 10.06
CA HIS A 29 -34.65 -36.90 10.62
C HIS A 29 -34.68 -36.62 12.12
N GLN A 30 -34.62 -37.72 12.87
CA GLN A 30 -34.40 -37.73 14.31
C GLN A 30 -33.07 -37.06 14.63
N PHE A 31 -33.06 -36.19 15.64
CA PHE A 31 -31.84 -35.72 16.27
C PHE A 31 -31.14 -36.93 16.93
N SER A 32 -30.06 -37.41 16.32
CA SER A 32 -29.12 -38.32 16.96
C SER A 32 -27.97 -37.50 17.55
N SER A 33 -27.81 -37.63 18.86
CA SER A 33 -26.71 -37.10 19.66
C SER A 33 -25.37 -37.65 19.17
N SER A 34 -24.48 -36.78 18.71
CA SER A 34 -23.08 -37.12 18.45
C SER A 34 -22.33 -37.33 19.78
N SER A 35 -21.77 -38.53 19.92
CA SER A 35 -20.88 -38.99 20.99
C SER A 35 -19.58 -38.15 21.10
N PRO A 36 -19.03 -37.87 22.31
CA PRO A 36 -17.74 -37.23 22.48
C PRO A 36 -16.63 -38.29 22.49
N ALA A 37 -16.11 -38.65 21.32
CA ALA A 37 -14.99 -39.59 21.21
C ALA A 37 -13.98 -39.12 20.15
N ALA A 38 -13.39 -37.94 20.37
CA ALA A 38 -12.29 -37.43 19.53
C ALA A 38 -11.35 -36.46 20.29
N ALA A 39 -11.18 -36.63 21.60
CA ALA A 39 -10.33 -35.76 22.43
C ALA A 39 -9.08 -36.44 23.04
N ASP A 40 -8.86 -37.75 22.82
CA ASP A 40 -7.81 -38.50 23.54
C ASP A 40 -6.64 -38.99 22.68
N ARG A 41 -6.28 -38.29 21.60
CA ARG A 41 -5.09 -38.65 20.78
C ARG A 41 -3.96 -37.61 20.78
N PHE A 42 -4.12 -36.49 21.49
CA PHE A 42 -3.07 -35.47 21.61
C PHE A 42 -2.36 -35.44 22.97
N ASN A 43 -2.93 -36.05 24.02
CA ASN A 43 -2.35 -35.99 25.37
C ASN A 43 -1.37 -37.12 25.71
N THR A 44 -1.30 -38.20 24.93
CA THR A 44 -0.40 -39.34 25.21
C THR A 44 1.04 -39.14 24.70
N PHE A 45 1.27 -38.18 23.79
CA PHE A 45 2.62 -37.85 23.32
C PHE A 45 3.35 -36.85 24.24
N ALA A 46 2.60 -35.93 24.87
CA ALA A 46 3.13 -34.94 25.81
C ALA A 46 3.45 -35.51 27.21
N GLU A 47 3.01 -36.74 27.49
CA GLU A 47 3.26 -37.44 28.75
C GLU A 47 4.41 -38.45 28.67
N SER A 48 4.71 -39.01 27.48
CA SER A 48 5.86 -39.91 27.29
C SER A 48 7.20 -39.17 27.33
N LEU A 49 7.23 -37.91 26.89
CA LEU A 49 8.38 -37.00 27.00
C LEU A 49 8.74 -36.60 28.45
N ARG A 50 7.87 -36.88 29.43
CA ARG A 50 8.13 -36.59 30.85
C ARG A 50 8.64 -37.77 31.66
N ARG A 51 8.67 -38.99 31.11
CA ARG A 51 9.09 -40.20 31.85
C ARG A 51 10.42 -40.82 31.41
N GLY A 52 11.09 -40.29 30.39
CA GLY A 52 12.38 -40.80 29.94
C GLY A 52 13.43 -39.70 29.82
N GLY A 53 14.34 -39.60 30.79
CA GLY A 53 15.43 -38.62 30.72
C GLY A 53 16.33 -38.55 31.95
N LEU A 54 17.18 -39.57 32.10
CA LEU A 54 18.46 -39.63 32.79
C LEU A 54 18.96 -38.37 33.56
N VAL A 55 18.99 -38.52 34.88
CA VAL A 55 20.02 -38.12 35.85
C VAL A 55 21.10 -37.13 35.39
N GLY A 56 21.03 -35.92 35.95
CA GLY A 56 22.15 -35.29 36.65
C GLY A 56 23.20 -34.56 35.81
N GLN A 57 23.05 -33.25 35.68
CA GLN A 57 24.17 -32.32 35.79
C GLN A 57 23.72 -30.93 36.25
N ALA A 58 24.55 -30.36 37.13
CA ALA A 58 24.38 -29.18 37.95
C ALA A 58 23.61 -28.00 37.34
N LEU A 59 22.67 -27.47 38.14
CA LEU A 59 22.05 -26.16 37.97
C LEU A 59 23.16 -25.09 38.12
N SER A 60 23.64 -24.56 37.00
CA SER A 60 24.56 -23.41 37.00
C SER A 60 23.78 -22.16 37.42
N THR A 61 24.35 -21.41 38.37
CA THR A 61 23.72 -20.20 38.91
C THR A 61 23.43 -19.16 37.82
N PRO A 62 22.32 -18.40 37.91
CA PRO A 62 21.87 -17.49 36.85
C PRO A 62 22.86 -16.34 36.54
N LYS A 63 23.81 -16.07 37.44
CA LYS A 63 24.87 -15.06 37.24
C LYS A 63 25.92 -15.47 36.20
N SER A 64 26.20 -16.77 36.04
CA SER A 64 27.20 -17.25 35.06
C SER A 64 26.72 -17.16 33.61
N GLN A 65 25.42 -17.32 33.36
CA GLN A 65 24.86 -17.23 32.00
C GLN A 65 24.74 -15.78 31.51
N GLU A 66 24.48 -14.81 32.40
CA GLU A 66 24.51 -13.40 32.03
C GLU A 66 25.94 -12.90 31.75
N GLN A 67 26.94 -13.42 32.46
CA GLN A 67 28.34 -13.09 32.23
C GLN A 67 28.83 -13.57 30.86
N SER A 68 28.49 -14.81 30.47
CA SER A 68 28.85 -15.33 29.15
C SER A 68 28.15 -14.59 28.00
N LEU A 69 26.87 -14.21 28.16
CA LEU A 69 26.16 -13.41 27.15
C LEU A 69 26.75 -12.00 26.99
N ARG A 70 27.23 -11.39 28.08
CA ARG A 70 27.90 -10.08 28.04
C ARG A 70 29.29 -10.16 27.41
N GLU A 71 30.02 -11.25 27.65
CA GLU A 71 31.32 -11.51 27.01
C GLU A 71 31.17 -11.68 25.50
N ILE A 72 30.15 -12.42 25.05
CA ILE A 72 29.84 -12.60 23.62
C ILE A 72 29.46 -11.25 22.97
N GLN A 73 28.67 -10.41 23.65
CA GLN A 73 28.33 -9.07 23.13
C GLN A 73 29.55 -8.15 23.05
N GLN A 74 30.45 -8.19 24.05
CA GLN A 74 31.69 -7.40 24.02
C GLN A 74 32.65 -7.89 22.94
N GLN A 75 32.76 -9.19 22.70
CA GLN A 75 33.58 -9.75 21.63
C GLN A 75 33.08 -9.27 20.26
N LYS A 76 31.77 -9.33 20.02
CA LYS A 76 31.17 -8.86 18.77
C LYS A 76 31.38 -7.36 18.52
N GLN A 77 31.29 -6.54 19.57
CA GLN A 77 31.55 -5.09 19.48
C GLN A 77 33.04 -4.78 19.22
N ARG A 78 33.96 -5.58 19.77
CA ARG A 78 35.40 -5.43 19.52
C ARG A 78 35.77 -5.82 18.09
N GLU A 79 35.20 -6.90 17.57
CA GLU A 79 35.37 -7.32 16.17
C GLU A 79 34.83 -6.27 15.20
N GLU A 80 33.66 -5.70 15.47
CA GLU A 80 33.07 -4.66 14.62
C GLU A 80 33.89 -3.35 14.65
N ALA A 81 34.48 -3.01 15.81
CA ALA A 81 35.40 -1.88 15.95
C ALA A 81 36.75 -2.12 15.26
N GLN A 82 37.28 -3.35 15.31
CA GLN A 82 38.48 -3.75 14.58
C GLN A 82 38.24 -3.69 13.07
N ALA A 83 37.13 -4.23 12.58
CA ALA A 83 36.73 -4.14 11.16
C ALA A 83 36.56 -2.69 10.70
N LYS A 84 36.01 -1.80 11.54
CA LYS A 84 35.87 -0.37 11.23
C LYS A 84 37.22 0.35 11.16
N ARG A 85 38.17 -0.03 12.01
CA ARG A 85 39.55 0.50 12.02
C ARG A 85 40.39 -0.03 10.86
N GLU A 86 40.22 -1.30 10.49
CA GLU A 86 40.82 -1.89 9.30
C GLU A 86 40.28 -1.25 8.02
N ARG A 87 38.96 -0.98 7.96
CA ARG A 87 38.34 -0.27 6.84
C ARG A 87 38.83 1.18 6.73
N PHE A 88 39.13 1.83 7.85
CA PHE A 88 39.74 3.17 7.88
C PHE A 88 41.21 3.14 7.42
N ASN A 89 41.97 2.11 7.78
CA ASN A 89 43.35 1.91 7.32
C ASN A 89 43.43 1.52 5.83
N LEU A 90 42.49 0.72 5.31
CA LEU A 90 42.39 0.37 3.89
C LEU A 90 42.01 1.57 3.02
N LEU A 91 41.25 2.53 3.56
CA LEU A 91 40.96 3.80 2.90
C LEU A 91 42.11 4.83 2.98
N GLY A 92 43.32 4.38 3.33
CA GLY A 92 44.58 5.01 2.94
C GLY A 92 44.64 6.51 3.17
N GLY A 93 44.95 6.91 4.40
CA GLY A 93 45.40 8.27 4.68
C GLY A 93 46.72 8.58 3.97
N ARG A 94 46.63 9.13 2.76
CA ARG A 94 47.63 10.00 2.11
C ARG A 94 46.83 11.00 1.25
N HIS A 95 47.25 12.28 1.25
CA HIS A 95 46.69 13.43 0.53
C HIS A 95 45.65 14.33 1.27
N THR A 96 45.97 14.84 2.47
CA THR A 96 45.08 15.81 3.17
C THR A 96 45.45 17.30 3.02
N SER A 97 46.40 17.69 2.17
CA SER A 97 46.71 19.12 1.98
C SER A 97 46.67 19.65 0.55
N LYS A 98 46.49 18.78 -0.46
CA LYS A 98 46.24 19.19 -1.86
C LYS A 98 44.78 19.01 -2.29
N ALA A 99 44.10 17.98 -1.80
CA ALA A 99 42.70 17.73 -2.12
C ALA A 99 41.73 18.76 -1.51
N LEU A 100 42.06 19.34 -0.35
CA LEU A 100 41.22 20.37 0.29
C LEU A 100 41.31 21.73 -0.41
N THR A 101 42.44 22.03 -1.04
CA THR A 101 42.66 23.28 -1.79
C THR A 101 42.02 23.19 -3.18
N GLU A 102 42.08 22.03 -3.83
CA GLU A 102 41.35 21.78 -5.09
C GLU A 102 39.83 21.74 -4.90
N ALA A 103 39.33 21.15 -3.80
CA ALA A 103 37.91 21.18 -3.47
C ALA A 103 37.37 22.59 -3.17
N LYS A 104 38.22 23.53 -2.74
CA LYS A 104 37.83 24.91 -2.47
C LYS A 104 37.85 25.80 -3.72
N VAL A 105 38.77 25.55 -4.66
CA VAL A 105 38.83 26.28 -5.94
C VAL A 105 37.73 25.83 -6.90
N VAL A 106 37.29 24.56 -6.86
CA VAL A 106 36.13 24.06 -7.63
C VAL A 106 34.79 24.52 -7.02
N ALA A 107 34.75 24.81 -5.71
CA ALA A 107 33.54 25.29 -5.05
C ALA A 107 33.20 26.76 -5.37
N ASP A 108 34.21 27.60 -5.65
CA ASP A 108 34.01 29.03 -5.91
C ASP A 108 33.66 29.31 -7.39
N ALA A 109 34.29 28.59 -8.33
CA ALA A 109 34.00 28.72 -9.76
C ALA A 109 32.65 28.08 -10.19
N GLY A 110 32.03 27.27 -9.32
CA GLY A 110 30.76 26.59 -9.57
C GLY A 110 29.51 27.30 -9.01
N MET A 111 29.65 28.47 -8.37
CA MET A 111 28.51 29.20 -7.79
C MET A 111 27.69 29.97 -8.84
N ALA A 112 28.24 30.24 -10.03
CA ALA A 112 27.57 31.02 -11.08
C ALA A 112 26.64 30.20 -11.99
N ASN A 113 26.64 28.86 -11.87
CA ASN A 113 25.82 27.97 -12.71
C ASN A 113 25.04 26.93 -11.89
N ARG A 114 24.61 27.31 -10.68
CA ARG A 114 23.57 26.56 -9.99
C ARG A 114 22.25 26.99 -10.62
N PRO A 115 21.49 26.11 -11.30
CA PRO A 115 20.14 26.48 -11.70
C PRO A 115 19.43 26.98 -10.45
N SER A 116 18.81 28.15 -10.54
CA SER A 116 18.02 28.69 -9.44
C SER A 116 17.14 27.56 -8.90
N THR A 117 16.91 27.51 -7.59
CA THR A 117 16.11 26.43 -6.97
C THR A 117 14.76 26.20 -7.68
N ALA A 118 14.24 27.22 -8.37
CA ALA A 118 13.06 27.15 -9.23
C ALA A 118 13.24 26.36 -10.56
N GLU A 119 14.41 26.39 -11.21
CA GLU A 119 14.66 25.74 -12.50
C GLU A 119 15.16 24.30 -12.39
N ALA A 120 15.71 23.91 -11.23
CA ALA A 120 16.00 22.50 -10.93
C ALA A 120 14.74 21.65 -10.70
N PHE A 121 13.59 22.27 -10.45
CA PHE A 121 12.28 21.59 -10.40
C PHE A 121 11.73 21.22 -11.80
N GLY A 122 12.46 21.58 -12.87
CA GLY A 122 11.99 21.57 -14.26
C GLY A 122 11.56 20.23 -14.85
N GLU A 123 11.78 19.10 -14.17
CA GLU A 123 11.44 17.77 -14.71
C GLU A 123 10.69 16.85 -13.73
N LEU A 124 10.02 17.42 -12.74
CA LEU A 124 9.16 16.64 -11.83
C LEU A 124 7.92 16.15 -12.58
N HIS A 125 7.73 14.83 -12.63
CA HIS A 125 6.44 14.28 -13.05
C HIS A 125 5.45 14.44 -11.90
N HIS A 126 4.16 14.60 -12.21
CA HIS A 126 3.14 14.73 -11.16
C HIS A 126 2.19 13.54 -11.17
N LEU A 127 2.01 12.94 -9.99
CA LEU A 127 0.98 11.95 -9.73
C LEU A 127 -0.17 12.61 -8.95
N HIS A 128 -1.23 12.94 -9.67
CA HIS A 128 -2.44 13.50 -9.11
C HIS A 128 -3.34 12.40 -8.57
N VAL A 129 -3.76 12.56 -7.31
CA VAL A 129 -4.74 11.70 -6.65
C VAL A 129 -5.91 12.58 -6.23
N TYR A 130 -7.02 12.48 -6.95
CA TYR A 130 -8.24 13.20 -6.64
C TYR A 130 -9.27 12.26 -5.99
N ALA A 131 -9.40 12.39 -4.67
CA ALA A 131 -10.28 11.58 -3.84
C ALA A 131 -11.56 12.35 -3.49
N THR A 132 -12.66 12.01 -4.17
CA THR A 132 -14.00 12.54 -3.87
C THR A 132 -14.76 11.60 -2.94
N LYS A 133 -15.95 12.01 -2.48
CA LYS A 133 -16.84 11.15 -1.68
C LYS A 133 -17.30 9.88 -2.44
N HIS A 134 -17.43 9.94 -3.76
CA HIS A 134 -18.11 8.90 -4.55
C HIS A 134 -17.21 8.22 -5.60
N ASN A 135 -15.96 8.68 -5.74
CA ASN A 135 -15.01 8.17 -6.72
C ASN A 135 -13.58 8.63 -6.38
N THR A 136 -12.60 7.92 -6.90
CA THR A 136 -11.18 8.28 -6.86
C THR A 136 -10.61 8.29 -8.26
N HIS A 137 -9.81 9.31 -8.58
CA HIS A 137 -9.12 9.44 -9.85
C HIS A 137 -7.61 9.52 -9.59
N VAL A 138 -6.86 8.76 -10.38
CA VAL A 138 -5.39 8.74 -10.37
C VAL A 138 -4.93 9.16 -11.76
N THR A 139 -4.14 10.23 -11.82
CA THR A 139 -3.64 10.77 -13.08
C THR A 139 -2.15 11.04 -12.98
N LEU A 140 -1.37 10.38 -13.85
CA LEU A 140 0.04 10.64 -14.04
C LEU A 140 0.21 11.66 -15.16
N THR A 141 1.00 12.69 -14.92
CA THR A 141 1.29 13.76 -15.89
C THR A 141 2.79 13.95 -16.07
N ARG A 142 3.16 14.46 -17.25
CA ARG A 142 4.50 14.98 -17.54
C ARG A 142 4.76 16.27 -16.74
N PRO A 143 6.01 16.75 -16.68
CA PRO A 143 6.32 18.07 -16.13
C PRO A 143 5.53 19.21 -16.81
N ASN A 144 5.25 19.06 -18.11
CA ASN A 144 4.39 19.96 -18.89
C ASN A 144 2.89 19.87 -18.54
N ARG A 145 2.50 19.07 -17.52
CA ARG A 145 1.13 18.80 -17.08
C ARG A 145 0.25 18.07 -18.11
N GLU A 146 0.85 17.51 -19.15
CA GLU A 146 0.17 16.65 -20.12
C GLU A 146 -0.13 15.28 -19.49
N PRO A 147 -1.38 14.77 -19.56
CA PRO A 147 -1.76 13.50 -18.96
C PRO A 147 -1.20 12.31 -19.75
N MET A 148 -0.44 11.44 -19.09
CA MET A 148 0.07 10.19 -19.66
C MET A 148 -0.82 9.00 -19.34
N LEU A 149 -1.33 8.96 -18.11
CA LEU A 149 -2.22 7.93 -17.62
C LEU A 149 -3.31 8.61 -16.80
N SER A 150 -4.58 8.30 -17.09
CA SER A 150 -5.71 8.79 -16.31
C SER A 150 -6.69 7.64 -16.09
N LEU A 151 -6.82 7.22 -14.84
CA LEU A 151 -7.65 6.10 -14.43
C LEU A 151 -8.54 6.50 -13.26
N SER A 152 -9.69 5.84 -13.14
CA SER A 152 -10.64 6.00 -12.05
C SER A 152 -11.16 4.65 -11.59
N THR A 153 -11.80 4.57 -10.42
CA THR A 153 -12.29 3.27 -9.92
C THR A 153 -13.32 2.63 -10.87
N GLY A 154 -14.01 3.45 -11.67
CA GLY A 154 -14.91 2.98 -12.72
C GLY A 154 -14.24 2.21 -13.87
N ASN A 155 -12.92 2.41 -14.10
CA ASN A 155 -12.16 1.65 -15.10
C ASN A 155 -11.96 0.19 -14.67
N ILE A 156 -11.91 -0.08 -13.36
CA ILE A 156 -11.78 -1.42 -12.76
C ILE A 156 -13.17 -2.01 -12.50
N ASN A 157 -14.14 -1.65 -13.32
CA ASN A 157 -15.51 -2.15 -13.28
C ASN A 157 -16.31 -1.91 -11.99
N PHE A 158 -15.83 -1.10 -11.04
CA PHE A 158 -16.68 -0.67 -9.93
C PHE A 158 -17.82 0.22 -10.45
N ARG A 159 -19.06 -0.14 -10.10
CA ARG A 159 -20.27 0.56 -10.56
C ARG A 159 -20.97 1.27 -9.40
N LYS A 160 -21.62 2.39 -9.74
CA LYS A 160 -22.49 3.16 -8.83
C LYS A 160 -21.82 3.46 -7.48
N SER A 161 -22.47 3.10 -6.36
CA SER A 161 -22.03 3.37 -4.98
C SER A 161 -20.69 2.74 -4.63
N HIS A 162 -20.36 1.58 -5.21
CA HIS A 162 -19.12 0.86 -4.91
C HIS A 162 -17.85 1.60 -5.35
N ARG A 163 -17.96 2.63 -6.19
CA ARG A 163 -16.81 3.43 -6.64
C ARG A 163 -16.19 4.32 -5.56
N GLY A 164 -16.96 4.63 -4.53
CA GLY A 164 -16.53 5.50 -3.43
C GLY A 164 -15.98 4.74 -2.22
N THR A 165 -15.81 3.42 -2.29
CA THR A 165 -15.30 2.64 -1.17
C THR A 165 -13.77 2.70 -1.10
N PHE A 166 -13.24 2.41 0.10
CA PHE A 166 -11.81 2.33 0.33
C PHE A 166 -11.15 1.23 -0.53
N ASP A 167 -11.75 0.04 -0.57
CA ASP A 167 -11.23 -1.11 -1.32
C ASP A 167 -11.17 -0.85 -2.83
N ALA A 168 -12.21 -0.23 -3.41
CA ALA A 168 -12.21 0.14 -4.82
C ALA A 168 -11.07 1.11 -5.18
N ALA A 169 -10.76 2.04 -4.27
CA ALA A 169 -9.63 2.95 -4.46
C ALA A 169 -8.28 2.27 -4.26
N TYR A 170 -8.16 1.34 -3.31
CA TYR A 170 -6.94 0.55 -3.10
C TYR A 170 -6.58 -0.24 -4.36
N GLN A 171 -7.56 -0.98 -4.90
CA GLN A 171 -7.41 -1.73 -6.15
C GLN A 171 -7.07 -0.82 -7.33
N LEU A 172 -7.67 0.39 -7.39
CA LEU A 172 -7.32 1.39 -8.39
C LEU A 172 -5.86 1.81 -8.35
N VAL A 173 -5.36 2.13 -7.16
CA VAL A 173 -3.99 2.61 -7.03
C VAL A 173 -3.03 1.48 -7.39
N THR A 174 -3.23 0.27 -6.87
CA THR A 174 -2.41 -0.90 -7.25
C THR A 174 -2.41 -1.14 -8.75
N TYR A 175 -3.59 -1.15 -9.38
CA TYR A 175 -3.71 -1.31 -10.83
C TYR A 175 -3.03 -0.17 -11.60
N SER A 176 -3.17 1.08 -11.14
CA SER A 176 -2.52 2.22 -11.80
C SER A 176 -1.00 2.14 -11.75
N ILE A 177 -0.43 1.66 -10.64
CA ILE A 177 1.00 1.45 -10.47
C ILE A 177 1.48 0.32 -11.37
N ALA A 178 0.75 -0.81 -11.42
CA ALA A 178 1.04 -1.91 -12.34
C ALA A 178 1.05 -1.41 -13.80
N GLN A 179 0.05 -0.63 -14.20
CA GLN A 179 -0.02 -0.02 -15.53
C GLN A 179 1.13 0.96 -15.82
N MET A 180 1.63 1.68 -14.80
CA MET A 180 2.82 2.54 -14.95
C MET A 180 4.10 1.72 -15.16
N ILE A 181 4.20 0.54 -14.55
CA ILE A 181 5.33 -0.38 -14.69
C ILE A 181 5.28 -1.02 -16.09
N GLU A 182 4.13 -1.57 -16.49
CA GLU A 182 3.91 -2.20 -17.80
C GLU A 182 4.23 -1.25 -18.96
N LYS A 183 3.82 0.03 -18.85
CA LYS A 183 4.10 1.06 -19.87
C LYS A 183 5.52 1.62 -19.81
N GLY A 184 6.35 1.18 -18.85
CA GLY A 184 7.73 1.65 -18.69
C GLY A 184 7.85 3.11 -18.23
N PHE A 185 6.78 3.71 -17.69
CA PHE A 185 6.84 5.10 -17.19
C PHE A 185 7.69 5.21 -15.94
N VAL A 186 7.65 4.20 -15.08
CA VAL A 186 8.46 4.20 -13.84
C VAL A 186 9.94 4.34 -14.17
N GLN A 187 10.45 3.73 -15.24
CA GLN A 187 11.87 3.86 -15.63
C GLN A 187 12.23 5.27 -16.12
N LYS A 188 11.33 5.92 -16.87
CA LYS A 188 11.52 7.25 -17.43
C LYS A 188 11.45 8.38 -16.39
N ILE A 189 10.66 8.18 -15.35
CA ILE A 189 10.49 9.17 -14.28
C ILE A 189 11.73 9.15 -13.37
N GLN A 190 12.42 10.28 -13.27
CA GLN A 190 13.52 10.44 -12.30
C GLN A 190 12.97 10.86 -10.93
N GLN A 191 12.16 11.91 -10.91
CA GLN A 191 11.55 12.47 -9.71
C GLN A 191 10.04 12.64 -9.88
N LEU A 192 9.29 12.36 -8.81
CA LEU A 192 7.84 12.38 -8.78
C LEU A 192 7.34 13.30 -7.66
N GLU A 193 6.40 14.19 -7.99
CA GLU A 193 5.59 14.91 -7.03
C GLU A 193 4.22 14.24 -6.89
N ILE A 194 3.81 13.96 -5.65
CA ILE A 194 2.48 13.44 -5.36
C ILE A 194 1.58 14.61 -4.98
N ILE A 195 0.48 14.78 -5.72
CA ILE A 195 -0.48 15.85 -5.50
C ILE A 195 -1.82 15.23 -5.08
N MET A 196 -2.16 15.35 -3.81
CA MET A 196 -3.44 14.87 -3.28
C MET A 196 -4.49 15.98 -3.30
N ARG A 197 -5.71 15.66 -3.69
CA ARG A 197 -6.85 16.57 -3.64
C ARG A 197 -8.08 15.87 -3.09
N GLY A 198 -8.71 16.51 -2.11
CA GLY A 198 -9.90 16.00 -1.42
C GLY A 198 -9.56 15.13 -0.21
N TYR A 199 -10.60 14.80 0.57
CA TYR A 199 -10.52 13.98 1.78
C TYR A 199 -11.44 12.75 1.67
N GLY A 200 -11.67 12.26 0.45
CA GLY A 200 -12.39 11.00 0.26
C GLY A 200 -11.58 9.78 0.74
N PRO A 201 -12.23 8.61 0.92
CA PRO A 201 -11.57 7.39 1.42
C PRO A 201 -10.42 6.92 0.52
N GLY A 202 -10.44 7.27 -0.78
CA GLY A 202 -9.35 6.96 -1.69
C GLY A 202 -8.01 7.62 -1.36
N ARG A 203 -8.00 8.71 -0.58
CA ARG A 203 -6.77 9.36 -0.13
C ARG A 203 -5.98 8.47 0.82
N GLU A 204 -6.66 7.86 1.79
CA GLU A 204 -6.05 6.92 2.73
C GLU A 204 -5.65 5.62 2.03
N ALA A 205 -6.47 5.15 1.09
CA ALA A 205 -6.17 3.97 0.29
C ALA A 205 -4.87 4.17 -0.49
N PHE A 206 -4.71 5.32 -1.15
CA PHE A 206 -3.49 5.67 -1.86
C PHE A 206 -2.25 5.67 -0.95
N GLN A 207 -2.34 6.27 0.24
CA GLN A 207 -1.22 6.30 1.19
C GLN A 207 -0.81 4.89 1.64
N LYS A 208 -1.77 4.01 1.89
CA LYS A 208 -1.51 2.61 2.26
C LYS A 208 -0.84 1.83 1.11
N VAL A 209 -1.30 2.00 -0.13
CA VAL A 209 -0.66 1.35 -1.29
C VAL A 209 0.76 1.88 -1.51
N LEU A 210 0.95 3.20 -1.42
CA LEU A 210 2.25 3.85 -1.60
C LEU A 210 3.29 3.39 -0.56
N LEU A 211 2.86 3.25 0.70
CA LEU A 211 3.73 2.81 1.79
C LEU A 211 3.90 1.28 1.84
N GLY A 212 2.98 0.53 1.26
CA GLY A 212 2.99 -0.93 1.16
C GLY A 212 3.96 -1.47 0.10
N MET A 213 3.79 -2.76 -0.23
CA MET A 213 4.67 -3.47 -1.17
C MET A 213 4.47 -3.02 -2.62
N GLU A 214 3.23 -2.72 -3.01
CA GLU A 214 2.87 -2.27 -4.37
C GLU A 214 3.59 -0.96 -4.75
N GLY A 215 3.74 -0.05 -3.78
CA GLY A 215 4.41 1.24 -3.95
C GLY A 215 5.93 1.18 -3.94
N ARG A 216 6.56 0.01 -3.74
CA ARG A 216 8.01 -0.14 -3.51
C ARG A 216 8.88 0.53 -4.58
N LEU A 217 8.49 0.44 -5.85
CA LEU A 217 9.26 1.00 -6.98
C LEU A 217 9.07 2.51 -7.14
N ILE A 218 7.92 3.04 -6.74
CA ILE A 218 7.56 4.45 -6.91
C ILE A 218 8.00 5.28 -5.70
N LYS A 219 7.89 4.72 -4.49
CA LYS A 219 8.28 5.35 -3.22
C LYS A 219 9.66 6.04 -3.23
N PRO A 220 10.76 5.43 -3.74
CA PRO A 220 12.07 6.09 -3.76
C PRO A 220 12.15 7.28 -4.74
N LYS A 221 11.22 7.39 -5.70
CA LYS A 221 11.18 8.48 -6.68
C LYS A 221 10.40 9.70 -6.18
N VAL A 222 9.69 9.57 -5.06
CA VAL A 222 8.86 10.64 -4.50
C VAL A 222 9.77 11.71 -3.92
N TYR A 223 9.73 12.91 -4.51
CA TYR A 223 10.49 14.07 -4.06
C TYR A 223 9.67 14.95 -3.11
N ARG A 224 8.39 15.18 -3.46
CA ARG A 224 7.48 16.05 -2.69
C ARG A 224 6.09 15.47 -2.63
N VAL A 225 5.41 15.72 -1.51
CA VAL A 225 3.98 15.46 -1.33
C VAL A 225 3.29 16.80 -1.09
N THR A 226 2.34 17.14 -1.96
CA THR A 226 1.61 18.41 -1.95
C THR A 226 0.12 18.14 -1.80
N ASP A 227 -0.56 18.93 -0.97
CA ASP A 227 -2.03 18.95 -0.92
C ASP A 227 -2.55 20.11 -1.77
N SER A 228 -3.41 19.81 -2.74
CA SER A 228 -4.07 20.78 -3.64
C SER A 228 -5.60 20.73 -3.47
N THR A 229 -6.07 20.53 -2.24
CA THR A 229 -7.45 20.75 -1.85
C THR A 229 -7.86 22.20 -2.11
N ARG A 230 -8.94 22.38 -2.88
CA ARG A 230 -9.41 23.72 -3.29
C ARG A 230 -10.30 24.31 -2.21
N LEU A 231 -9.94 25.47 -1.69
CA LEU A 231 -10.74 26.29 -0.79
C LEU A 231 -11.11 27.59 -1.51
N LYS A 232 -12.29 28.14 -1.22
CA LYS A 232 -12.75 29.42 -1.77
C LYS A 232 -12.82 30.46 -0.65
N PHE A 233 -12.26 31.64 -0.89
CA PHE A 233 -12.42 32.80 -0.01
C PHE A 233 -13.63 33.60 -0.48
N GLY A 234 -14.74 33.54 0.26
CA GLY A 234 -15.95 34.34 -0.02
C GLY A 234 -16.70 34.06 -1.34
N GLY A 235 -16.24 33.16 -2.22
CA GLY A 235 -16.77 32.91 -3.57
C GLY A 235 -18.24 32.45 -3.66
N THR A 236 -18.61 31.74 -4.73
CA THR A 236 -20.02 31.39 -5.01
C THR A 236 -20.72 30.70 -3.83
N ARG A 237 -22.00 30.98 -3.58
CA ARG A 237 -22.78 30.35 -2.50
C ARG A 237 -22.82 28.82 -2.67
N SER A 238 -22.54 28.08 -1.59
CA SER A 238 -22.68 26.61 -1.58
C SER A 238 -24.14 26.17 -1.55
N PRO A 239 -24.48 24.95 -2.01
CA PRO A 239 -25.83 24.40 -1.86
C PRO A 239 -26.31 24.44 -0.41
N ALA A 240 -27.62 24.65 -0.23
CA ALA A 240 -28.22 24.63 1.10
C ALA A 240 -28.03 23.27 1.80
N VAL A 241 -27.96 23.30 3.13
CA VAL A 241 -27.82 22.09 3.96
C VAL A 241 -29.03 21.18 3.72
N ARG A 242 -28.76 19.89 3.46
CA ARG A 242 -29.80 18.88 3.24
C ARG A 242 -30.40 18.42 4.58
N ARG A 243 -31.71 18.19 4.60
CA ARG A 243 -32.43 17.55 5.72
C ARG A 243 -32.60 16.08 5.32
N LEU A 244 -31.69 15.22 5.76
CA LEU A 244 -31.69 13.77 5.45
C LEU A 244 -32.28 12.98 6.60
#